data_AF-A0AAW7MPJ3-F1
#
_entry.id   AF-A0AAW7MPJ3-F1
#
_cell.length_a   1.000
_cell.length_b   1.000
_cell.length_c   1.000
_cell.angle_alpha   90.00
_cell.angle_beta   90.00
_cell.angle_gamma   90.00
#
_symmetry.space_group_name_H-M   'P 1'
#
loop_
_entity.id
_entity.type
_entity.pdbx_description
1 polymer ?
#
loop_
_entity_poly.entity_id
_entity_poly.type
_entity_poly.pdbx_seq_one_letter_code
_entity_poly.pdbx_strand_id
1 'polypeptide(L)'
;MISFAKLFSRQSLCRHAAVGAFGIVTAVAVVPGTSFAQGLSATEAAGRTTEQLRVPKVPFDATADRTPSPASAASAAIAEDDKPVAYDDALDLHPADDDFAGRRAVLDRQRAWIDYRFEQAKYECASKFFVNYCIDNARDDQRAALKAVRSQRLVLEDQERKARAQERDERLAEKRAQTAAEAPQRAAERAQNVSNYQTKQAEYQQRVTERTGEAPQRAANAEQYNAKQSGQQQKLDDAKATAAQKAAEREDNVRKFNQKQQDAIERQKKSDARRNESQSGSSPEQKPLPGQ
;
A
#
# COMPACT_ATOMS: atom_id res chain seq x y z
N MET A 1 -15.91 48.20 54.38
CA MET A 1 -16.12 48.78 53.03
C MET A 1 -16.16 47.62 52.04
N ILE A 2 -17.33 47.41 51.41
CA ILE A 2 -17.57 46.86 50.05
C ILE A 2 -16.77 45.55 49.73
N SER A 3 -17.24 44.32 49.96
CA SER A 3 -18.35 43.55 49.35
C SER A 3 -18.49 43.61 47.81
N PHE A 4 -18.53 42.42 47.19
CA PHE A 4 -19.19 42.00 45.92
C PHE A 4 -18.23 41.06 45.14
N ALA A 5 -18.17 39.75 45.38
CA ALA A 5 -19.22 38.73 45.23
C ALA A 5 -19.73 38.58 43.79
N LYS A 6 -19.67 37.32 43.32
CA LYS A 6 -20.55 36.68 42.34
C LYS A 6 -20.30 37.02 40.86
N LEU A 7 -20.48 36.14 39.89
CA LEU A 7 -20.86 34.72 39.79
C LEU A 7 -20.99 34.47 38.26
N PHE A 8 -21.16 33.20 37.90
CA PHE A 8 -21.74 32.68 36.66
C PHE A 8 -20.78 32.57 35.47
N SER A 9 -20.38 31.36 35.04
CA SER A 9 -21.19 30.24 34.53
C SER A 9 -21.54 30.40 33.05
N ARG A 10 -21.15 29.37 32.30
CA ARG A 10 -21.77 28.71 31.12
C ARG A 10 -20.68 28.39 30.10
N GLN A 11 -20.20 27.15 30.00
CA GLN A 11 -20.90 26.01 29.40
C GLN A 11 -21.33 26.32 27.96
N SER A 12 -20.54 25.82 26.99
CA SER A 12 -21.03 25.56 25.64
C SER A 12 -20.41 24.26 25.13
N LEU A 13 -21.27 23.24 25.11
CA LEU A 13 -21.15 22.02 24.33
C LEU A 13 -21.77 22.28 22.95
N CYS A 14 -21.08 21.90 21.88
CA CYS A 14 -21.69 21.45 20.62
C CYS A 14 -20.62 20.63 19.88
N ARG A 15 -20.60 19.29 19.98
CA ARG A 15 -21.34 18.33 19.14
C ARG A 15 -21.32 18.71 17.67
N HIS A 16 -20.48 18.05 16.86
CA HIS A 16 -20.82 17.58 15.53
C HIS A 16 -20.40 16.10 15.43
N ALA A 17 -21.33 15.27 14.99
CA ALA A 17 -21.22 13.84 14.79
C ALA A 17 -21.25 13.55 13.28
N ALA A 18 -20.44 12.58 12.84
CA ALA A 18 -20.63 11.75 11.63
C ALA A 18 -19.52 10.68 11.71
N VAL A 19 -19.75 9.43 12.13
CA VAL A 19 -20.44 8.32 11.44
C VAL A 19 -19.97 8.11 10.00
N GLY A 20 -19.26 7.01 9.78
CA GLY A 20 -19.32 6.24 8.54
C GLY A 20 -18.00 6.11 7.77
N ALA A 21 -17.31 4.97 7.95
CA ALA A 21 -17.06 3.99 6.88
C ALA A 21 -15.91 3.05 7.29
N PHE A 22 -16.27 1.80 7.54
CA PHE A 22 -15.35 0.67 7.56
C PHE A 22 -14.69 0.52 6.18
N GLY A 23 -13.37 0.59 6.13
CA GLY A 23 -12.55 0.19 4.99
C GLY A 23 -11.50 -0.82 5.44
N ILE A 24 -11.78 -2.10 5.19
CA ILE A 24 -10.83 -3.19 5.37
C ILE A 24 -9.73 -3.01 4.31
N VAL A 25 -8.49 -2.74 4.72
CA VAL A 25 -7.31 -2.89 3.86
C VAL A 25 -6.45 -4.00 4.44
N THR A 26 -6.49 -5.12 3.73
CA THR A 26 -5.66 -6.31 3.92
C THR A 26 -4.18 -5.99 3.74
N ALA A 27 -3.37 -6.55 4.63
CA ALA A 27 -1.92 -6.47 4.68
C ALA A 27 -1.22 -7.12 3.48
N VAL A 28 -0.11 -6.52 3.05
CA VAL A 28 1.04 -7.24 2.48
C VAL A 28 2.30 -6.68 3.13
N ALA A 29 2.79 -7.38 4.16
CA ALA A 29 4.10 -7.15 4.72
C ALA A 29 5.15 -7.84 3.83
N VAL A 30 5.92 -7.04 3.08
CA VAL A 30 7.11 -7.52 2.37
C VAL A 30 8.27 -7.53 3.37
N VAL A 31 8.67 -8.73 3.77
CA VAL A 31 9.90 -9.00 4.54
C VAL A 31 11.09 -8.86 3.59
N PRO A 32 12.06 -7.95 3.81
CA PRO A 32 13.29 -7.98 3.04
C PRO A 32 14.15 -9.15 3.51
N GLY A 33 14.31 -10.14 2.63
CA GLY A 33 15.18 -11.29 2.82
C GLY A 33 16.63 -10.85 2.97
N THR A 34 17.22 -11.19 4.11
CA THR A 34 18.66 -11.15 4.34
C THR A 34 19.30 -12.35 3.63
N SER A 35 19.79 -12.13 2.42
CA SER A 35 20.65 -13.09 1.74
C SER A 35 21.99 -13.14 2.44
N PHE A 36 22.17 -14.17 3.28
CA PHE A 36 23.47 -14.59 3.78
C PHE A 36 24.38 -14.92 2.58
N ALA A 37 25.42 -14.12 2.37
CA ALA A 37 26.51 -14.45 1.46
C ALA A 37 27.28 -15.65 2.05
N GLN A 38 27.09 -16.81 1.43
CA GLN A 38 27.88 -18.00 1.70
C GLN A 38 29.29 -17.76 1.17
N GLY A 39 30.29 -17.99 2.03
CA GLY A 39 31.70 -17.85 1.70
C GLY A 39 32.07 -18.78 0.55
N LEU A 40 32.59 -18.20 -0.52
CA LEU A 40 33.28 -18.94 -1.56
C LEU A 40 34.72 -19.18 -1.09
N SER A 41 35.03 -20.48 -1.03
CA SER A 41 36.29 -21.08 -0.68
C SER A 41 37.44 -20.63 -1.56
N ALA A 42 38.60 -20.52 -0.92
CA ALA A 42 39.89 -20.20 -1.51
C ALA A 42 40.44 -21.32 -2.41
N THR A 43 39.84 -21.56 -3.59
CA THR A 43 40.48 -22.29 -4.71
C THR A 43 39.84 -21.89 -6.04
N GLU A 44 39.94 -20.62 -6.43
CA GLU A 44 39.71 -20.20 -7.84
C GLU A 44 40.55 -18.96 -8.16
N ALA A 45 41.78 -18.94 -7.63
CA ALA A 45 42.81 -17.96 -7.91
C ALA A 45 43.95 -18.63 -8.70
N ALA A 46 43.61 -19.28 -9.82
CA ALA A 46 44.61 -19.73 -10.79
C ALA A 46 43.94 -19.89 -12.16
N GLY A 47 44.27 -18.97 -13.08
CA GLY A 47 43.89 -19.09 -14.49
C GLY A 47 43.03 -17.98 -15.04
N ARG A 48 43.55 -16.74 -15.07
CA ARG A 48 43.17 -15.80 -16.14
C ARG A 48 44.43 -15.31 -16.81
N THR A 49 44.60 -15.81 -18.03
CA THR A 49 45.64 -15.46 -18.98
C THR A 49 45.57 -13.97 -19.33
N THR A 50 46.73 -13.39 -19.58
CA THR A 50 47.00 -11.96 -19.77
C THR A 50 46.48 -11.38 -21.10
N GLU A 51 45.40 -11.92 -21.66
CA GLU A 51 45.00 -11.63 -23.05
C GLU A 51 43.61 -10.97 -23.21
N GLN A 52 43.18 -10.14 -22.26
CA GLN A 52 41.96 -9.33 -22.40
C GLN A 52 42.09 -7.88 -21.88
N LEU A 53 43.29 -7.30 -21.85
CA LEU A 53 43.42 -5.83 -21.70
C LEU A 53 43.15 -5.15 -23.06
N ARG A 54 41.87 -4.99 -23.40
CA ARG A 54 41.47 -4.06 -24.46
C ARG A 54 41.18 -2.70 -23.80
N VAL A 55 42.12 -1.77 -23.92
CA VAL A 55 41.96 -0.38 -23.48
C VAL A 55 40.95 0.32 -24.40
N PRO A 56 39.82 0.86 -23.89
CA PRO A 56 38.89 1.64 -24.70
C PRO A 56 39.53 2.98 -25.10
N LYS A 57 39.34 3.38 -26.36
CA LYS A 57 40.02 4.49 -27.04
C LYS A 57 39.24 5.82 -27.00
N VAL A 58 38.53 6.08 -25.91
CA VAL A 58 37.86 7.37 -25.64
C VAL A 58 38.16 7.81 -24.21
N PRO A 59 38.43 9.11 -23.97
CA PRO A 59 38.67 9.61 -22.63
C PRO A 59 37.41 9.40 -21.79
N PHE A 60 37.59 8.79 -20.62
CA PHE A 60 36.54 8.57 -19.64
C PHE A 60 36.10 9.93 -19.08
N ASP A 61 34.94 10.41 -19.49
CA ASP A 61 34.32 11.61 -18.93
C ASP A 61 33.58 11.22 -17.64
N ALA A 62 34.25 11.39 -16.50
CA ALA A 62 33.77 11.00 -15.17
C ALA A 62 32.55 11.80 -14.67
N THR A 63 31.99 12.70 -15.49
CA THR A 63 30.86 13.55 -15.13
C THR A 63 29.53 13.11 -15.74
N ALA A 64 29.54 12.28 -16.78
CA ALA A 64 28.33 11.92 -17.54
C ALA A 64 27.37 10.97 -16.80
N ASP A 65 27.84 10.18 -15.82
CA ASP A 65 27.02 9.23 -15.04
C ASP A 65 26.66 9.71 -13.63
N ARG A 66 26.97 10.97 -13.27
CA ARG A 66 26.50 11.55 -12.01
C ARG A 66 25.04 11.96 -12.12
N THR A 67 24.13 11.01 -11.93
CA THR A 67 22.80 11.36 -11.42
C THR A 67 22.99 11.97 -10.02
N PRO A 68 22.50 13.19 -9.75
CA PRO A 68 22.68 13.81 -8.45
C PRO A 68 21.92 13.00 -7.39
N SER A 69 22.68 12.31 -6.54
CA SER A 69 22.14 11.68 -5.34
C SER A 69 21.52 12.76 -4.45
N PRO A 70 20.34 12.53 -3.83
CA PRO A 70 19.66 13.51 -2.98
C PRO A 70 20.51 13.99 -1.79
N ALA A 71 21.60 13.29 -1.48
CA ALA A 71 22.60 13.71 -0.52
C ALA A 71 23.31 15.03 -0.87
N SER A 72 23.43 15.40 -2.17
CA SER A 72 24.11 16.64 -2.57
C SER A 72 23.19 17.88 -2.52
N ALA A 73 21.87 17.69 -2.61
CA ALA A 73 20.89 18.76 -2.35
C ALA A 73 20.76 19.04 -0.84
N ALA A 74 20.99 18.03 0.00
CA ALA A 74 21.06 18.19 1.45
C ALA A 74 22.30 18.97 1.91
N SER A 75 23.40 18.99 1.13
CA SER A 75 24.60 19.78 1.47
C SER A 75 24.46 21.28 1.17
N ALA A 76 23.53 21.67 0.29
CA ALA A 76 23.26 23.08 -0.01
C ALA A 76 22.28 23.73 1.00
N ALA A 77 21.59 22.92 1.81
CA ALA A 77 20.63 23.39 2.82
C ALA A 77 21.23 23.52 4.24
N ILE A 78 22.53 23.28 4.42
CA ILE A 78 23.22 23.41 5.74
C ILE A 78 23.96 24.76 5.86
N ALA A 79 23.80 25.67 4.90
CA ALA A 79 24.42 27.01 4.93
C ALA A 79 23.63 28.06 5.75
N GLU A 80 22.73 27.64 6.64
CA GLU A 80 22.01 28.53 7.56
C GLU A 80 21.93 27.94 8.98
N ASP A 81 23.07 27.74 9.64
CA ASP A 81 23.14 27.88 11.10
C ASP A 81 24.62 28.04 11.53
N ASP A 82 25.24 29.12 11.03
CA ASP A 82 26.50 29.64 11.59
C ASP A 82 26.16 30.63 12.72
N LYS A 83 25.25 30.21 13.63
CA LYS A 83 25.08 30.90 14.90
C LYS A 83 26.30 30.54 15.75
N PRO A 84 26.96 31.51 16.39
CA PRO A 84 28.00 31.18 17.36
C PRO A 84 27.38 30.25 18.39
N VAL A 85 27.90 29.02 18.47
CA VAL A 85 27.56 28.10 19.55
C VAL A 85 27.78 28.89 20.83
N ALA A 86 26.68 29.14 21.57
CA ALA A 86 26.76 29.88 22.81
C ALA A 86 27.86 29.23 23.64
N TYR A 87 28.88 30.02 24.01
CA TYR A 87 29.90 29.57 24.93
C TYR A 87 29.16 29.21 26.23
N ASP A 88 29.04 27.92 26.48
CA ASP A 88 28.51 27.40 27.72
C ASP A 88 29.52 27.78 28.81
N ASP A 89 29.23 28.88 29.51
CA ASP A 89 30.00 29.36 30.67
C ASP A 89 29.77 28.47 31.91
N ALA A 90 28.87 27.49 31.83
CA ALA A 90 28.66 26.43 32.82
C ALA A 90 29.40 25.15 32.40
N LEU A 91 30.61 25.31 31.86
CA LEU A 91 31.58 24.23 31.73
C LEU A 91 31.91 23.70 33.12
N ASP A 92 31.18 22.68 33.56
CA ASP A 92 31.58 21.91 34.71
C ASP A 92 32.92 21.25 34.38
N LEU A 93 33.99 21.73 35.04
CA LEU A 93 35.32 21.14 34.93
C LEU A 93 35.36 19.77 35.62
N HIS A 94 34.32 19.45 36.41
CA HIS A 94 34.19 18.23 37.19
C HIS A 94 32.78 17.62 37.02
N PRO A 95 32.44 17.14 35.81
CA PRO A 95 31.18 16.45 35.56
C PRO A 95 30.98 15.27 36.51
N ALA A 96 29.72 15.02 36.86
CA ALA A 96 29.33 13.97 37.79
C ALA A 96 29.75 12.55 37.35
N ASP A 97 29.79 11.62 38.31
CA ASP A 97 30.29 10.26 38.10
C ASP A 97 29.38 9.36 37.23
N ASP A 98 28.16 9.79 36.97
CA ASP A 98 27.19 9.19 36.06
C ASP A 98 27.16 9.89 34.70
N ASP A 99 27.67 11.13 34.61
CA ASP A 99 27.79 11.87 33.36
C ASP A 99 29.04 11.42 32.56
N PHE A 100 28.86 10.35 31.79
CA PHE A 100 29.89 9.86 30.86
C PHE A 100 30.17 10.87 29.72
N ALA A 101 29.19 11.66 29.31
CA ALA A 101 29.31 12.59 28.20
C ALA A 101 30.15 13.80 28.59
N GLY A 102 29.86 14.41 29.74
CA GLY A 102 30.64 15.52 30.29
C GLY A 102 32.09 15.13 30.56
N ARG A 103 32.34 13.97 31.17
CA ARG A 103 33.71 13.48 31.42
C ARG A 103 34.50 13.24 30.12
N ARG A 104 33.85 12.73 29.08
CA ARG A 104 34.47 12.61 27.75
C ARG A 104 34.83 13.98 27.17
N ALA A 105 33.93 14.95 27.28
CA ALA A 105 34.18 16.31 26.80
C ALA A 105 35.36 16.98 27.54
N VAL A 106 35.52 16.76 28.85
CA VAL A 106 36.70 17.23 29.60
C VAL A 106 37.99 16.63 29.05
N LEU A 107 38.04 15.32 28.81
CA LEU A 107 39.22 14.64 28.26
C LEU A 107 39.55 15.11 26.83
N ASP A 108 38.54 15.36 26.01
CA ASP A 108 38.73 15.89 24.65
C ASP A 108 39.25 17.34 24.69
N ARG A 109 38.77 18.17 25.63
CA ARG A 109 39.35 19.51 25.87
C ARG A 109 40.79 19.45 26.35
N GLN A 110 41.12 18.55 27.27
CA GLN A 110 42.51 18.36 27.74
C GLN A 110 43.44 17.98 26.60
N ARG A 111 43.00 17.07 25.72
CA ARG A 111 43.74 16.71 24.51
C ARG A 111 43.97 17.90 23.60
N ALA A 112 42.92 18.68 23.31
CA ALA A 112 43.03 19.87 22.48
C ALA A 112 44.02 20.89 23.08
N TRP A 113 44.03 21.04 24.41
CA TRP A 113 44.99 21.92 25.10
C TRP A 113 46.43 21.42 24.99
N ILE A 114 46.67 20.11 25.09
CA ILE A 114 47.99 19.50 24.90
C ILE A 114 48.48 19.73 23.46
N ASP A 115 47.60 19.53 22.47
CA ASP A 115 47.94 19.73 21.06
C ASP A 115 48.23 21.22 20.76
N TYR A 116 47.44 22.14 21.33
CA TYR A 116 47.69 23.58 21.25
C TYR A 116 49.07 23.97 21.82
N ARG A 117 49.42 23.48 23.02
CA ARG A 117 50.72 23.74 23.65
C ARG A 117 51.88 23.21 22.81
N PHE A 118 51.71 22.05 22.17
CA PHE A 118 52.73 21.49 21.30
C PHE A 118 52.95 22.36 20.05
N GLU A 119 51.88 22.86 19.44
CA GLU A 119 51.99 23.80 18.32
C GLU A 119 52.68 25.11 18.75
N GLN A 120 52.34 25.66 19.93
CA GLN A 120 53.05 26.80 20.49
C GLN A 120 54.54 26.50 20.72
N ALA A 121 54.87 25.34 21.29
CA ALA A 121 56.25 24.93 21.52
C ALA A 121 57.06 24.83 20.21
N LYS A 122 56.44 24.47 19.08
CA LYS A 122 57.11 24.46 17.77
C LYS A 122 57.53 25.86 17.36
N TYR A 123 56.68 26.87 17.55
CA TYR A 123 57.03 28.27 17.26
C TYR A 123 58.14 28.77 18.19
N GLU A 124 58.08 28.42 19.48
CA GLU A 124 59.14 28.77 20.44
C GLU A 124 60.48 28.09 20.10
N CYS A 125 60.44 26.81 19.69
CA CYS A 125 61.63 26.05 19.29
C CYS A 125 62.31 26.62 18.05
N ALA A 126 61.56 27.27 17.15
CA ALA A 126 62.14 27.89 15.95
C ALA A 126 63.14 29.02 16.29
N SER A 127 63.04 29.62 17.48
CA SER A 127 63.96 30.67 17.94
C SER A 127 65.25 30.14 18.59
N LYS A 128 65.38 28.81 18.78
CA LYS A 128 66.52 28.19 19.48
C LYS A 128 67.54 27.64 18.50
N PHE A 129 68.81 27.62 18.90
CA PHE A 129 69.90 27.09 18.07
C PHE A 129 69.75 25.59 17.75
N PHE A 130 69.28 24.78 18.70
CA PHE A 130 69.05 23.35 18.52
C PHE A 130 67.57 23.04 18.31
N VAL A 131 67.00 23.51 17.19
CA VAL A 131 65.57 23.39 16.87
C VAL A 131 65.09 21.92 16.92
N ASN A 132 65.83 21.01 16.28
CA ASN A 132 65.44 19.59 16.22
C ASN A 132 65.35 18.95 17.60
N TYR A 133 66.38 19.15 18.43
CA TYR A 133 66.39 18.66 19.81
C TYR A 133 65.25 19.27 20.65
N CYS A 134 64.97 20.57 20.47
CA CYS A 134 63.85 21.23 21.13
C CYS A 134 62.49 20.61 20.74
N ILE A 135 62.27 20.37 19.44
CA ILE A 135 61.03 19.77 18.94
C ILE A 135 60.87 18.34 19.43
N ASP A 136 61.95 17.55 19.47
CA ASP A 136 61.89 16.17 19.94
C ASP A 136 61.54 16.09 21.43
N ASN A 137 62.13 16.95 22.27
CA ASN A 137 61.73 17.04 23.69
C ASN A 137 60.26 17.46 23.84
N ALA A 138 59.81 18.48 23.09
CA ALA A 138 58.42 18.90 23.12
C ALA A 138 57.45 17.80 22.66
N ARG A 139 57.89 16.95 21.71
CA ARG A 139 57.11 15.79 21.25
C ARG A 139 57.05 14.70 22.31
N ASP A 140 58.13 14.47 23.06
CA ASP A 140 58.14 13.49 24.14
C ASP A 140 57.24 13.93 25.31
N ASP A 141 57.25 15.22 25.65
CA ASP A 141 56.31 15.81 26.61
C ASP A 141 54.85 15.66 26.14
N GLN A 142 54.58 15.95 24.86
CA GLN A 142 53.26 15.76 24.26
C GLN A 142 52.81 14.29 24.33
N ARG A 143 53.68 13.35 23.95
CA ARG A 143 53.39 11.90 24.02
C ARG A 143 53.08 11.45 25.44
N ALA A 144 53.84 11.93 26.43
CA ALA A 144 53.60 11.62 27.83
C ALA A 144 52.23 12.14 28.31
N ALA A 145 51.89 13.39 27.98
CA ALA A 145 50.61 13.99 28.33
C ALA A 145 49.42 13.30 27.63
N LEU A 146 49.53 13.03 26.32
CA LEU A 146 48.50 12.29 25.57
C LEU A 146 48.32 10.86 26.08
N LYS A 147 49.40 10.20 26.53
CA LYS A 147 49.32 8.86 27.14
C LYS A 147 48.50 8.90 28.43
N ALA A 148 48.66 9.93 29.26
CA ALA A 148 47.85 10.11 30.47
C ALA A 148 46.36 10.28 30.14
N VAL A 149 46.01 11.17 29.19
CA VAL A 149 44.61 11.37 28.75
C VAL A 149 44.02 10.09 28.17
N ARG A 150 44.77 9.36 27.34
CA ARG A 150 44.33 8.08 26.78
C ARG A 150 44.02 7.05 27.87
N SER A 151 44.84 6.98 28.92
CA SER A 151 44.62 6.04 30.02
C SER A 151 43.32 6.33 30.77
N GLN A 152 43.00 7.61 31.00
CA GLN A 152 41.75 8.03 31.62
C GLN A 152 40.55 7.71 30.74
N ARG A 153 40.67 7.94 29.42
CA ARG A 153 39.62 7.59 28.46
C ARG A 153 39.31 6.09 28.42
N LEU A 154 40.33 5.23 28.49
CA LEU A 154 40.12 3.78 28.51
C LEU A 154 39.33 3.34 29.75
N VAL A 155 39.65 3.90 30.93
CA VAL A 155 38.91 3.62 32.17
C VAL A 155 37.45 4.06 32.04
N LEU A 156 37.20 5.25 31.49
CA LEU A 156 35.83 5.74 31.25
C LEU A 156 35.06 4.85 30.27
N GLU A 157 35.68 4.45 29.15
CA GLU A 157 35.06 3.54 28.18
C GLU A 157 34.79 2.15 28.77
N ASP A 158 35.64 1.66 29.68
CA ASP A 158 35.40 0.42 30.43
C ASP A 158 34.20 0.52 31.37
N GLN A 159 34.06 1.63 32.08
CA GLN A 159 32.91 1.88 32.95
C GLN A 159 31.61 1.94 32.12
N GLU A 160 31.64 2.65 30.98
CA GLU A 160 30.50 2.77 30.07
C GLU A 160 30.12 1.41 29.45
N ARG A 161 31.10 0.57 29.11
CA ARG A 161 30.86 -0.82 28.69
C ARG A 161 30.17 -1.64 29.77
N LYS A 162 30.59 -1.51 31.03
CA LYS A 162 29.98 -2.21 32.17
C LYS A 162 28.55 -1.73 32.43
N ALA A 163 28.32 -0.42 32.44
CA ALA A 163 26.99 0.17 32.63
C ALA A 163 26.00 -0.34 31.56
N ARG A 164 26.39 -0.29 30.28
CA ARG A 164 25.56 -0.85 29.19
C ARG A 164 25.34 -2.36 29.30
N ALA A 165 26.30 -3.11 29.86
CA ALA A 165 26.12 -4.54 30.09
C ALA A 165 25.07 -4.80 31.17
N GLN A 166 25.14 -4.07 32.28
CA GLN A 166 24.16 -4.14 33.37
C GLN A 166 22.75 -3.79 32.89
N GLU A 167 22.60 -2.71 32.13
CA GLU A 167 21.29 -2.32 31.55
C GLU A 167 20.70 -3.42 30.63
N ARG A 168 21.56 -4.10 29.84
CA ARG A 168 21.11 -5.24 29.03
C ARG A 168 20.65 -6.41 29.87
N ASP A 169 21.39 -6.71 30.94
CA ASP A 169 21.08 -7.82 31.85
C ASP A 169 19.79 -7.56 32.62
N GLU A 170 19.58 -6.33 33.09
CA GLU A 170 18.34 -5.87 33.73
C GLU A 170 17.15 -5.99 32.78
N ARG A 171 17.25 -5.42 31.56
CA ARG A 171 16.20 -5.54 30.54
C ARG A 171 15.89 -6.99 30.19
N LEU A 172 16.91 -7.85 30.12
CA LEU A 172 16.72 -9.26 29.84
C LEU A 172 16.07 -9.99 31.03
N ALA A 173 16.41 -9.63 32.27
CA ALA A 173 15.79 -10.15 33.47
C ALA A 173 14.30 -9.75 33.55
N GLU A 174 13.98 -8.50 33.26
CA GLU A 174 12.59 -8.01 33.18
C GLU A 174 11.80 -8.77 32.10
N LYS A 175 12.36 -8.92 30.90
CA LYS A 175 11.70 -9.66 29.82
C LYS A 175 11.49 -11.12 30.16
N ARG A 176 12.46 -11.77 30.84
CA ARG A 176 12.32 -13.14 31.35
C ARG A 176 11.23 -13.22 32.41
N ALA A 177 11.16 -12.27 33.33
CA ALA A 177 10.13 -12.20 34.37
C ALA A 177 8.73 -12.00 33.76
N GLN A 178 8.57 -11.09 32.81
CA GLN A 178 7.32 -10.88 32.06
C GLN A 178 6.92 -12.15 31.30
N THR A 179 7.86 -12.75 30.57
CA THR A 179 7.62 -13.99 29.83
C THR A 179 7.20 -15.11 30.78
N ALA A 180 7.83 -15.25 31.96
CA ALA A 180 7.46 -16.24 32.96
C ALA A 180 6.07 -15.97 33.55
N ALA A 181 5.74 -14.72 33.85
CA ALA A 181 4.43 -14.32 34.36
C ALA A 181 3.30 -14.60 33.33
N GLU A 182 3.57 -14.37 32.04
CA GLU A 182 2.63 -14.63 30.94
C GLU A 182 2.60 -16.10 30.48
N ALA A 183 3.55 -16.93 30.91
CA ALA A 183 3.64 -18.34 30.51
C ALA A 183 2.34 -19.15 30.71
N PRO A 184 1.64 -19.07 31.86
CA PRO A 184 0.38 -19.79 32.04
C PRO A 184 -0.73 -19.28 31.12
N GLN A 185 -0.84 -17.96 30.92
CA GLN A 185 -1.84 -17.38 30.02
C GLN A 185 -1.58 -17.80 28.57
N ARG A 186 -0.32 -17.70 28.10
CA ARG A 186 0.07 -18.18 26.77
C ARG A 186 -0.15 -19.68 26.60
N ALA A 187 0.03 -20.48 27.66
CA ALA A 187 -0.28 -21.90 27.61
C ALA A 187 -1.79 -22.18 27.51
N ALA A 188 -2.61 -21.45 28.27
CA ALA A 188 -4.06 -21.53 28.22
C ALA A 188 -4.60 -21.10 26.83
N GLU A 189 -4.08 -20.00 26.28
CA GLU A 189 -4.44 -19.53 24.94
C GLU A 189 -4.04 -20.56 23.87
N ARG A 190 -2.84 -21.14 23.94
CA ARG A 190 -2.45 -22.25 23.05
C ARG A 190 -3.39 -23.43 23.15
N ALA A 191 -3.79 -23.84 24.37
CA ALA A 191 -4.73 -24.93 24.56
C ALA A 191 -6.12 -24.62 23.97
N GLN A 192 -6.62 -23.38 24.16
CA GLN A 192 -7.88 -22.93 23.55
C GLN A 192 -7.81 -22.91 22.03
N ASN A 193 -6.71 -22.41 21.45
CA ASN A 193 -6.51 -22.40 20.00
C ASN A 193 -6.49 -23.82 19.41
N VAL A 194 -5.82 -24.76 20.08
CA VAL A 194 -5.82 -26.18 19.67
C VAL A 194 -7.24 -26.76 19.73
N SER A 195 -7.96 -26.53 20.82
CA SER A 195 -9.35 -26.99 20.97
C SER A 195 -10.27 -26.41 19.88
N ASN A 196 -10.20 -25.10 19.65
CA ASN A 196 -10.98 -24.42 18.61
C ASN A 196 -10.67 -24.95 17.21
N TYR A 197 -9.41 -25.27 16.94
CA TYR A 197 -9.00 -25.86 15.67
C TYR A 197 -9.60 -27.26 15.49
N GLN A 198 -9.54 -28.11 16.52
CA GLN A 198 -10.14 -29.45 16.50
C GLN A 198 -11.65 -29.40 16.32
N THR A 199 -12.35 -28.52 17.03
CA THR A 199 -13.80 -28.32 16.87
C THR A 199 -14.15 -27.89 15.45
N LYS A 200 -13.42 -26.92 14.88
CA LYS A 200 -13.64 -26.49 13.49
C LYS A 200 -13.39 -27.61 12.48
N GLN A 201 -12.40 -28.47 12.73
CA GLN A 201 -12.19 -29.65 11.89
C GLN A 201 -13.37 -30.60 11.97
N ALA A 202 -13.87 -30.91 13.17
CA ALA A 202 -15.03 -31.78 13.35
C ALA A 202 -16.29 -31.22 12.67
N GLU A 203 -16.57 -29.93 12.86
CA GLU A 203 -17.67 -29.23 12.20
C GLU A 203 -17.54 -29.24 10.66
N TYR A 204 -16.32 -29.09 10.14
CA TYR A 204 -16.09 -29.20 8.70
C TYR A 204 -16.45 -30.60 8.18
N GLN A 205 -16.02 -31.65 8.89
CA GLN A 205 -16.36 -33.03 8.51
C GLN A 205 -17.86 -33.30 8.59
N GLN A 206 -18.55 -32.74 9.60
CA GLN A 206 -20.00 -32.82 9.71
C GLN A 206 -20.69 -32.13 8.52
N ARG A 207 -20.31 -30.88 8.22
CA ARG A 207 -20.87 -30.15 7.05
C ARG A 207 -20.62 -30.86 5.73
N VAL A 208 -19.45 -31.49 5.56
CA VAL A 208 -19.15 -32.29 4.37
C VAL A 208 -20.09 -33.49 4.32
N THR A 209 -20.24 -34.21 5.42
CA THR A 209 -21.12 -35.40 5.52
C THR A 209 -22.58 -35.03 5.23
N GLU A 210 -23.11 -33.99 5.87
CA GLU A 210 -24.46 -33.46 5.64
C GLU A 210 -24.64 -33.06 4.17
N ARG A 211 -23.71 -32.28 3.62
CA ARG A 211 -23.76 -31.87 2.21
C ARG A 211 -23.76 -33.08 1.28
N THR A 212 -22.94 -34.09 1.54
CA THR A 212 -22.92 -35.31 0.72
C THR A 212 -24.20 -36.14 0.87
N GLY A 213 -24.77 -36.24 2.07
CA GLY A 213 -26.03 -36.95 2.34
C GLY A 213 -27.24 -36.27 1.69
N GLU A 214 -27.28 -34.93 1.68
CA GLU A 214 -28.33 -34.14 1.05
C GLU A 214 -28.16 -33.99 -0.47
N ALA A 215 -27.01 -34.38 -1.05
CA ALA A 215 -26.73 -34.24 -2.48
C ALA A 215 -27.81 -34.85 -3.39
N PRO A 216 -28.29 -36.10 -3.20
CA PRO A 216 -29.35 -36.66 -4.04
C PRO A 216 -30.68 -35.91 -3.90
N GLN A 217 -31.03 -35.47 -2.69
CA GLN A 217 -32.27 -34.74 -2.46
C GLN A 217 -32.21 -33.32 -3.07
N ARG A 218 -31.04 -32.67 -3.01
CA ARG A 218 -30.79 -31.38 -3.71
C ARG A 218 -30.83 -31.54 -5.22
N ALA A 219 -30.28 -32.63 -5.77
CA ALA A 219 -30.37 -32.92 -7.21
C ALA A 219 -31.82 -33.14 -7.64
N ALA A 220 -32.59 -33.96 -6.92
CA ALA A 220 -34.01 -34.17 -7.20
C ALA A 220 -34.84 -32.87 -7.08
N ASN A 221 -34.55 -32.02 -6.09
CA ASN A 221 -35.22 -30.73 -5.95
C ASN A 221 -34.90 -29.79 -7.13
N ALA A 222 -33.64 -29.73 -7.56
CA ALA A 222 -33.23 -28.96 -8.72
C ALA A 222 -33.90 -29.45 -10.02
N GLU A 223 -33.98 -30.76 -10.24
CA GLU A 223 -34.71 -31.34 -11.38
C GLU A 223 -36.20 -30.97 -11.35
N GLN A 224 -36.85 -31.07 -10.19
CA GLN A 224 -38.25 -30.69 -10.01
C GLN A 224 -38.48 -29.19 -10.28
N TYR A 225 -37.56 -28.33 -9.83
CA TYR A 225 -37.62 -26.89 -10.11
C TYR A 225 -37.44 -26.60 -11.60
N ASN A 226 -36.44 -27.21 -12.24
CA ASN A 226 -36.19 -27.06 -13.67
C ASN A 226 -37.37 -27.54 -14.52
N ALA A 227 -37.98 -28.68 -14.17
CA ALA A 227 -39.16 -29.20 -14.86
C ALA A 227 -40.38 -28.25 -14.73
N LYS A 228 -40.58 -27.64 -13.55
CA LYS A 228 -41.61 -26.62 -13.38
C LYS A 228 -41.31 -25.39 -14.24
N GLN A 229 -40.07 -24.93 -14.26
CA GLN A 229 -39.67 -23.78 -15.06
C GLN A 229 -39.84 -24.03 -16.56
N SER A 230 -39.42 -25.18 -17.07
CA SER A 230 -39.60 -25.54 -18.48
C SER A 230 -41.07 -25.69 -18.85
N GLY A 231 -41.89 -26.29 -17.99
CA GLY A 231 -43.33 -26.42 -18.21
C GLY A 231 -44.04 -25.07 -18.24
N GLN A 232 -43.63 -24.10 -17.42
CA GLN A 232 -44.17 -22.74 -17.47
C GLN A 232 -43.70 -22.00 -18.72
N GLN A 233 -42.44 -22.18 -19.13
CA GLN A 233 -41.92 -21.60 -20.37
C GLN A 233 -42.67 -22.12 -21.60
N GLN A 234 -42.90 -23.43 -21.69
CA GLN A 234 -43.68 -24.05 -22.77
C GLN A 234 -45.08 -23.46 -22.86
N LYS A 235 -45.80 -23.32 -21.73
CA LYS A 235 -47.14 -22.70 -21.73
C LYS A 235 -47.14 -21.26 -22.24
N LEU A 236 -46.11 -20.48 -21.91
CA LEU A 236 -45.98 -19.11 -22.41
C LEU A 236 -45.72 -19.10 -23.92
N ASP A 237 -44.88 -20.00 -24.42
CA ASP A 237 -44.56 -20.07 -25.84
C ASP A 237 -45.76 -20.61 -26.66
N ASP A 238 -46.50 -21.59 -26.14
CA ASP A 238 -47.77 -22.07 -26.73
C ASP A 238 -48.84 -20.97 -26.75
N ALA A 239 -48.95 -20.20 -25.67
CA ALA A 239 -49.86 -19.06 -25.61
C ALA A 239 -49.49 -17.98 -26.64
N LYS A 240 -48.20 -17.66 -26.80
CA LYS A 240 -47.71 -16.73 -27.83
C LYS A 240 -47.99 -17.26 -29.24
N ALA A 241 -47.71 -18.54 -29.50
CA ALA A 241 -47.96 -19.16 -30.80
C ALA A 241 -49.45 -19.12 -31.16
N THR A 242 -50.32 -19.47 -30.20
CA THR A 242 -51.78 -19.39 -30.37
C THR A 242 -52.24 -17.95 -30.59
N ALA A 243 -51.69 -16.98 -29.83
CA ALA A 243 -52.01 -15.57 -30.01
C ALA A 243 -51.57 -15.06 -31.39
N ALA A 244 -50.39 -15.45 -31.86
CA ALA A 244 -49.87 -15.11 -33.19
C ALA A 244 -50.74 -15.71 -34.31
N GLN A 245 -51.16 -16.97 -34.18
CA GLN A 245 -52.08 -17.61 -35.11
C GLN A 245 -53.42 -16.87 -35.18
N LYS A 246 -54.01 -16.55 -34.02
CA LYS A 246 -55.27 -15.78 -33.96
C LYS A 246 -55.10 -14.36 -34.50
N ALA A 247 -53.95 -13.72 -34.31
CA ALA A 247 -53.65 -12.42 -34.89
C ALA A 247 -53.58 -12.49 -36.42
N ALA A 248 -52.87 -13.47 -36.98
CA ALA A 248 -52.81 -13.71 -38.42
C ALA A 248 -54.20 -14.02 -39.01
N GLU A 249 -55.01 -14.85 -38.33
CA GLU A 249 -56.38 -15.14 -38.75
C GLU A 249 -57.27 -13.89 -38.74
N ARG A 250 -57.11 -13.02 -37.74
CA ARG A 250 -57.81 -11.72 -37.70
C ARG A 250 -57.40 -10.82 -38.85
N GLU A 251 -56.10 -10.72 -39.15
CA GLU A 251 -55.60 -9.96 -40.30
C GLU A 251 -56.17 -10.51 -41.62
N ASP A 252 -56.19 -11.84 -41.79
CA ASP A 252 -56.79 -12.49 -42.97
C ASP A 252 -58.27 -12.20 -43.11
N ASN A 253 -59.02 -12.29 -42.02
CA ASN A 253 -60.44 -11.97 -42.01
C ASN A 253 -60.70 -10.49 -42.33
N VAL A 254 -59.88 -9.57 -41.80
CA VAL A 254 -59.95 -8.14 -42.13
C VAL A 254 -59.64 -7.91 -43.61
N ARG A 255 -58.60 -8.55 -44.18
CA ARG A 255 -58.28 -8.48 -45.62
C ARG A 255 -59.46 -8.96 -46.48
N LYS A 256 -60.02 -10.13 -46.16
CA LYS A 256 -61.20 -10.68 -46.85
C LYS A 256 -62.42 -9.77 -46.74
N PHE A 257 -62.65 -9.17 -45.58
CA PHE A 257 -63.74 -8.21 -45.38
C PHE A 257 -63.55 -6.97 -46.25
N ASN A 258 -62.36 -6.37 -46.25
CA ASN A 258 -62.05 -5.20 -47.07
C ASN A 258 -62.18 -5.50 -48.58
N GLN A 259 -61.72 -6.66 -49.04
CA GLN A 259 -61.93 -7.11 -50.43
C GLN A 259 -63.41 -7.21 -50.77
N LYS A 260 -64.23 -7.84 -49.90
CA LYS A 260 -65.69 -7.92 -50.11
C LYS A 260 -66.35 -6.54 -50.19
N GLN A 261 -65.89 -5.57 -49.40
CA GLN A 261 -66.38 -4.18 -49.45
C GLN A 261 -66.04 -3.53 -50.80
N GLN A 262 -64.80 -3.67 -51.27
CA GLN A 262 -64.37 -3.15 -52.57
C GLN A 262 -65.16 -3.78 -53.73
N ASP A 263 -65.32 -5.11 -53.71
CA ASP A 263 -66.09 -5.83 -54.73
C ASP A 263 -67.56 -5.42 -54.73
N ALA A 264 -68.16 -5.15 -53.56
CA ALA A 264 -69.54 -4.69 -53.47
C ALA A 264 -69.71 -3.29 -54.07
N ILE A 265 -68.79 -2.37 -53.78
CA ILE A 265 -68.75 -1.03 -54.38
C ILE A 265 -68.58 -1.12 -55.90
N GLU A 266 -67.69 -1.99 -56.38
CA GLU A 266 -67.46 -2.19 -57.81
C GLU A 266 -68.69 -2.76 -58.51
N ARG A 267 -69.35 -3.77 -57.91
CA ARG A 267 -70.61 -4.33 -58.43
C ARG A 267 -71.72 -3.29 -58.49
N GLN A 268 -71.84 -2.45 -57.46
CA GLN A 268 -72.81 -1.35 -57.44
C GLN A 268 -72.52 -0.37 -58.59
N LYS A 269 -71.28 0.10 -58.74
CA LYS A 269 -70.87 0.96 -59.87
C LYS A 269 -71.18 0.34 -61.23
N LYS A 270 -70.89 -0.96 -61.41
CA LYS A 270 -71.22 -1.70 -62.64
C LYS A 270 -72.72 -1.85 -62.87
N SER A 271 -73.52 -1.96 -61.81
CA SER A 271 -74.99 -2.00 -61.90
C SER A 271 -75.56 -0.63 -62.25
N ASP A 272 -75.09 0.43 -61.59
CA ASP A 272 -75.51 1.80 -61.84
C ASP A 272 -75.08 2.27 -63.23
N ALA A 273 -73.89 1.87 -63.71
CA ALA A 273 -73.46 2.08 -65.10
C ALA A 273 -74.41 1.39 -66.09
N ARG A 274 -74.76 0.11 -65.86
CA ARG A 274 -75.74 -0.61 -66.69
C ARG A 274 -77.13 0.05 -66.64
N ARG A 275 -77.55 0.56 -65.47
CA ARG A 275 -78.82 1.27 -65.32
C ARG A 275 -78.81 2.60 -66.05
N ASN A 276 -77.73 3.38 -65.94
CA ASN A 276 -77.55 4.63 -66.66
C ASN A 276 -77.51 4.41 -68.17
N GLU A 277 -76.77 3.41 -68.66
CA GLU A 277 -76.77 3.00 -70.08
C GLU A 277 -78.18 2.63 -70.56
N SER A 278 -78.98 1.94 -69.74
CA SER A 278 -80.37 1.60 -70.07
C SER A 278 -81.34 2.80 -69.98
N GLN A 279 -81.06 3.82 -69.16
CA GLN A 279 -81.88 5.03 -69.00
C GLN A 279 -81.50 6.16 -69.96
N SER A 280 -80.24 6.22 -70.41
CA SER A 280 -79.80 7.06 -71.53
C SER A 280 -80.14 6.45 -72.90
N GLY A 281 -80.72 5.24 -72.91
CA GLY A 281 -81.35 4.63 -74.06
C GLY A 281 -82.69 5.28 -74.39
N SER A 282 -82.67 6.59 -74.68
CA SER A 282 -83.58 7.18 -75.64
C SER A 282 -83.39 6.44 -76.96
N SER A 283 -84.44 5.73 -77.38
CA SER A 283 -84.58 5.03 -78.66
C SER A 283 -83.90 5.76 -79.82
N PRO A 284 -82.81 5.20 -80.40
CA PRO A 284 -82.35 5.61 -81.72
C PRO A 284 -83.10 4.79 -82.77
N GLU A 285 -83.99 5.50 -83.45
CA GLU A 285 -84.23 5.46 -84.89
C GLU A 285 -83.85 4.20 -85.69
N GLN A 286 -84.90 3.67 -86.33
CA GLN A 286 -84.88 2.99 -87.60
C GLN A 286 -83.89 3.64 -88.58
N LYS A 287 -83.12 2.81 -89.29
CA LYS A 287 -82.68 3.16 -90.65
C LYS A 287 -83.02 2.01 -91.61
N PRO A 288 -83.49 2.35 -92.83
CA PRO A 288 -84.19 1.44 -93.72
C PRO A 288 -83.23 0.66 -94.64
N LEU A 289 -83.79 -0.38 -95.23
CA LEU A 289 -83.22 -1.21 -96.29
C LEU A 289 -82.71 -0.39 -97.50
N PRO A 290 -81.55 -0.73 -98.08
CA PRO A 290 -81.35 -0.66 -99.53
C PRO A 290 -81.92 -1.94 -100.17
N GLY A 291 -82.56 -1.81 -101.33
CA GLY A 291 -83.11 -2.95 -102.08
C GLY A 291 -82.08 -3.71 -102.92
N GLN A 292 -82.55 -4.85 -103.43
CA GLN A 292 -81.93 -5.81 -104.39
C GLN A 292 -80.92 -6.80 -103.82
#